data_AF-A0A969U6C6-F1
#
_entry.id   AF-A0A969U6C6-F1
#
_cell.length_a   1.000
_cell.length_b   1.000
_cell.length_c   1.000
_cell.angle_alpha   90.00
_cell.angle_beta   90.00
_cell.angle_gamma   90.00
#
_symmetry.space_group_name_H-M   'P 1'
#
loop_
_entity.id
_entity.type
_entity.pdbx_description
1 polymer ?
#
loop_
_entity_poly.entity_id
_entity_poly.type
_entity_poly.pdbx_seq_one_letter_code
_entity_poly.pdbx_strand_id
1 'polypeptide(L)'
;VSQPLTLLPTDARGENTIGSGATVTVSLSVTATQDLLKRVPAVYRTQINDVLIAALAQTIGEWTGESSLYLHLEGHGREELFDDVDISRTVGWFTTMFPVSLHWSEGDGEGALLKKIKEQLRQVPNKGIGYGILRYLQQSHSLVDRPTPAISFNYLGQFDQTLSAESDFQLASESAGAESNSQGRRQHLLDISGSIVGGQLHLSWTYSSNLHQPETIERLAHRLLERLTATIDHCMEPTAGGYTPSDFPLAQLSQLELDRIVDNDRRSVVDIYPLSPMQQGMLFHSLYAPESGVYVELVQCTLQGNLNIDVFCKLGNWVIGSL
;
A
#
# COMPACT_ATOMS: atom_id res chain seq x y z
N VAL A 1 -25.52 1.10 -5.23
CA VAL A 1 -25.01 -0.20 -5.72
C VAL A 1 -24.64 -1.01 -4.48
N SER A 2 -25.30 -2.13 -4.24
CA SER A 2 -24.98 -3.06 -3.16
C SER A 2 -23.56 -3.60 -3.40
N GLN A 3 -22.59 -3.20 -2.58
CA GLN A 3 -21.27 -3.83 -2.60
C GLN A 3 -21.45 -5.29 -2.16
N PRO A 4 -20.88 -6.28 -2.88
CA PRO A 4 -20.99 -7.67 -2.49
C PRO A 4 -20.32 -7.83 -1.12
N LEU A 5 -21.09 -8.33 -0.15
CA LEU A 5 -20.55 -8.76 1.12
C LEU A 5 -19.73 -10.02 0.87
N THR A 6 -18.48 -10.05 1.31
CA THR A 6 -17.71 -11.30 1.35
C THR A 6 -18.38 -12.23 2.38
N LEU A 7 -19.11 -13.23 1.90
CA LEU A 7 -19.70 -14.26 2.74
C LEU A 7 -18.63 -15.28 3.08
N LEU A 8 -18.17 -15.28 4.33
CA LEU A 8 -17.17 -16.24 4.77
C LEU A 8 -17.82 -17.57 5.16
N PRO A 9 -17.24 -18.70 4.73
CA PRO A 9 -17.61 -20.00 5.26
C PRO A 9 -17.40 -20.08 6.78
N THR A 10 -18.28 -20.80 7.46
CA THR A 10 -18.15 -21.15 8.89
C THR A 10 -18.23 -22.67 9.02
N ASP A 11 -17.38 -23.25 9.86
CA ASP A 11 -17.35 -24.70 10.11
C ASP A 11 -18.52 -25.14 11.01
N ALA A 12 -19.04 -24.22 11.83
CA ALA A 12 -20.13 -24.46 12.77
C ALA A 12 -21.08 -23.26 12.88
N ARG A 13 -22.12 -23.41 13.69
CA ARG A 13 -23.04 -22.32 14.07
C ARG A 13 -22.93 -22.09 15.57
N GLY A 14 -22.77 -20.84 15.97
CA GLY A 14 -22.69 -20.45 17.37
C GLY A 14 -22.56 -18.94 17.53
N GLU A 15 -22.47 -18.47 18.78
CA GLU A 15 -22.31 -17.05 19.06
C GLU A 15 -20.86 -16.59 18.83
N ASN A 16 -20.70 -15.40 18.23
CA ASN A 16 -19.41 -14.76 18.02
C ASN A 16 -19.05 -13.88 19.23
N THR A 17 -18.62 -14.49 20.33
CA THR A 17 -18.32 -13.78 21.59
C THR A 17 -16.82 -13.56 21.78
N ILE A 18 -16.45 -12.60 22.62
CA ILE A 18 -15.05 -12.37 23.02
C ILE A 18 -14.49 -13.61 23.73
N GLY A 19 -15.28 -14.25 24.59
CA GLY A 19 -14.87 -15.43 25.35
C GLY A 19 -14.69 -16.70 24.52
N SER A 20 -15.27 -16.77 23.33
CA SER A 20 -15.01 -17.83 22.35
C SER A 20 -13.84 -17.50 21.42
N GLY A 21 -13.11 -16.40 21.67
CA GLY A 21 -11.95 -16.01 20.90
C GLY A 21 -10.80 -16.99 21.06
N ALA A 22 -10.26 -17.44 19.93
CA ALA A 22 -9.00 -18.15 19.82
C ALA A 22 -8.12 -17.45 18.77
N THR A 23 -6.80 -17.63 18.86
CA THR A 23 -5.84 -16.98 17.97
C THR A 23 -4.87 -18.01 17.41
N VAL A 24 -4.67 -17.98 16.10
CA VAL A 24 -3.58 -18.66 15.39
C VAL A 24 -2.56 -17.60 14.99
N THR A 25 -1.28 -17.82 15.30
CA THR A 25 -0.20 -16.92 14.90
C THR A 25 0.76 -17.66 13.99
N VAL A 26 1.09 -17.02 12.86
CA VAL A 26 2.07 -17.50 11.89
C VAL A 26 3.10 -16.40 11.63
N SER A 27 4.33 -16.76 11.27
CA SER A 27 5.40 -15.79 11.05
C SER A 27 6.23 -16.07 9.81
N LEU A 28 6.70 -14.99 9.17
CA LEU A 28 7.76 -15.08 8.17
C LEU A 28 9.13 -15.21 8.85
N SER A 29 10.08 -15.83 8.16
CA SER A 29 11.48 -15.81 8.57
C SER A 29 12.03 -14.38 8.58
N VAL A 30 13.14 -14.17 9.31
CA VAL A 30 13.84 -12.87 9.34
C VAL A 30 14.22 -12.42 7.92
N THR A 31 14.77 -13.33 7.12
CA THR A 31 15.20 -13.03 5.74
C THR A 31 14.02 -12.62 4.86
N ALA A 32 12.92 -13.39 4.89
CA ALA A 32 11.73 -13.08 4.11
C ALA A 32 11.09 -11.75 4.56
N THR A 33 11.10 -11.47 5.87
CA THR A 33 10.62 -10.19 6.42
C THR A 33 11.49 -9.02 5.96
N GLN A 34 12.82 -9.18 5.92
CA GLN A 34 13.72 -8.14 5.41
C GLN A 34 13.49 -7.86 3.92
N ASP A 35 13.31 -8.92 3.12
CA ASP A 35 13.01 -8.79 1.70
C ASP A 35 11.66 -8.10 1.46
N LEU A 36 10.63 -8.46 2.23
CA LEU A 36 9.33 -7.78 2.24
C LEU A 36 9.46 -6.28 2.53
N LEU A 37 10.28 -5.91 3.51
CA LEU A 37 10.43 -4.50 3.92
C LEU A 37 11.29 -3.66 2.98
N LYS A 38 12.32 -4.25 2.37
CA LYS A 38 13.36 -3.49 1.66
C LYS A 38 13.33 -3.66 0.15
N ARG A 39 13.05 -4.88 -0.32
CA ARG A 39 13.18 -5.22 -1.75
C ARG A 39 11.84 -5.11 -2.47
N VAL A 40 10.76 -5.62 -1.90
CA VAL A 40 9.43 -5.54 -2.52
C VAL A 40 9.00 -4.09 -2.84
N PRO A 41 9.15 -3.10 -1.92
CA PRO A 41 8.79 -1.72 -2.21
C PRO A 41 9.56 -1.12 -3.38
N ALA A 42 10.82 -1.53 -3.60
CA ALA A 42 11.63 -1.00 -4.69
C ALA A 42 11.17 -1.48 -6.09
N VAL A 43 10.41 -2.58 -6.17
CA VAL A 43 10.02 -3.21 -7.44
C VAL A 43 8.69 -2.65 -7.97
N TYR A 44 7.74 -2.38 -7.08
CA TYR A 44 6.39 -1.89 -7.43
C TYR A 44 6.00 -0.58 -6.73
N ARG A 45 6.92 0.10 -6.04
CA ARG A 45 6.65 1.33 -5.25
C ARG A 45 5.49 1.13 -4.26
N THR A 46 5.48 -0.02 -3.60
CA THR A 46 4.42 -0.43 -2.67
C THR A 46 4.71 0.02 -1.24
N GLN A 47 3.66 0.07 -0.44
CA GLN A 47 3.69 0.05 1.02
C GLN A 47 3.44 -1.38 1.50
N ILE A 48 3.84 -1.69 2.73
CA ILE A 48 3.64 -3.04 3.30
C ILE A 48 2.18 -3.50 3.27
N ASN A 49 1.23 -2.59 3.56
CA ASN A 49 -0.20 -2.90 3.50
C ASN A 49 -0.65 -3.34 2.10
N ASP A 50 -0.07 -2.80 1.02
CA ASP A 50 -0.43 -3.21 -0.34
C ASP A 50 -0.12 -4.70 -0.55
N VAL A 51 1.02 -5.16 -0.04
CA VAL A 51 1.50 -6.55 -0.17
C VAL A 51 0.73 -7.49 0.75
N LEU A 52 0.53 -7.10 2.02
CA LEU A 52 -0.22 -7.91 2.99
C LEU A 52 -1.67 -8.11 2.56
N ILE A 53 -2.31 -7.04 2.06
CA ILE A 53 -3.71 -7.09 1.62
C ILE A 53 -3.82 -7.84 0.28
N ALA A 54 -2.85 -7.73 -0.63
CA ALA A 54 -2.85 -8.53 -1.86
C ALA A 54 -2.74 -10.04 -1.56
N ALA A 55 -1.85 -10.44 -0.65
CA ALA A 55 -1.76 -11.83 -0.22
C ALA A 55 -3.06 -12.29 0.48
N LEU A 56 -3.63 -11.47 1.35
CA LEU A 56 -4.92 -11.76 2.00
C LEU A 56 -6.05 -11.91 0.98
N ALA A 57 -6.10 -11.04 -0.04
CA ALA A 57 -7.10 -11.11 -1.12
C ALA A 57 -7.02 -12.45 -1.85
N GLN A 58 -5.83 -12.94 -2.20
CA GLN A 58 -5.65 -14.27 -2.80
C GLN A 58 -6.10 -15.38 -1.86
N THR A 59 -5.67 -15.34 -0.60
CA THR A 59 -6.01 -16.37 0.39
C THR A 59 -7.52 -16.48 0.59
N ILE A 60 -8.21 -15.35 0.76
CA ILE A 60 -9.67 -15.33 0.95
C ILE A 60 -10.38 -15.67 -0.36
N GLY A 61 -9.88 -15.20 -1.50
CA GLY A 61 -10.44 -15.53 -2.81
C GLY A 61 -10.41 -17.03 -3.11
N GLU A 62 -9.29 -17.69 -2.82
CA GLU A 62 -9.18 -19.16 -2.96
C GLU A 62 -10.09 -19.92 -2.00
N TRP A 63 -10.29 -19.38 -0.79
CA TRP A 63 -11.16 -20.01 0.19
C TRP A 63 -12.65 -19.87 -0.16
N THR A 64 -13.04 -18.71 -0.68
CA THR A 64 -14.44 -18.36 -0.96
C THR A 64 -14.86 -18.66 -2.40
N GLY A 65 -13.90 -18.79 -3.33
CA GLY A 65 -14.15 -18.84 -4.76
C GLY A 65 -14.44 -17.47 -5.39
N GLU A 66 -14.29 -16.37 -4.63
CA GLU A 66 -14.62 -15.02 -5.07
C GLU A 66 -13.36 -14.26 -5.52
N SER A 67 -13.52 -13.37 -6.50
CA SER A 67 -12.49 -12.41 -6.91
C SER A 67 -12.70 -11.01 -6.29
N SER A 68 -13.31 -10.99 -5.10
CA SER A 68 -13.58 -9.77 -4.35
C SER A 68 -13.43 -9.97 -2.84
N LEU A 69 -13.01 -8.89 -2.15
CA LEU A 69 -12.82 -8.86 -0.71
C LEU A 69 -13.35 -7.55 -0.14
N TYR A 70 -14.36 -7.64 0.73
CA TYR A 70 -14.86 -6.54 1.55
C TYR A 70 -14.19 -6.61 2.92
N LEU A 71 -13.31 -5.64 3.20
CA LEU A 71 -12.37 -5.66 4.31
C LEU A 71 -12.52 -4.40 5.18
N HIS A 72 -12.51 -4.56 6.50
CA HIS A 72 -12.43 -3.43 7.42
C HIS A 72 -10.96 -3.12 7.71
N LEU A 73 -10.45 -2.01 7.20
CA LEU A 73 -9.06 -1.61 7.42
C LEU A 73 -8.95 -0.67 8.60
N GLU A 74 -7.96 -0.93 9.45
CA GLU A 74 -7.54 -0.02 10.49
C GLU A 74 -6.36 0.84 10.03
N GLY A 75 -6.36 2.09 10.46
CA GLY A 75 -5.28 3.06 10.27
C GLY A 75 -4.97 3.80 11.57
N HIS A 76 -3.79 4.41 11.65
CA HIS A 76 -3.37 5.14 12.85
C HIS A 76 -4.21 6.40 13.11
N GLY A 77 -4.87 6.95 12.09
CA GLY A 77 -5.75 8.11 12.17
C GLY A 77 -5.08 9.42 12.55
N ARG A 78 -3.80 9.54 12.18
CA ARG A 78 -2.97 10.74 12.40
C ARG A 78 -2.62 11.38 11.06
N GLU A 79 -3.64 11.61 10.24
CA GLU A 79 -3.49 12.23 8.94
C GLU A 79 -3.22 13.73 9.08
N GLU A 80 -2.36 14.28 8.23
CA GLU A 80 -2.09 15.71 8.14
C GLU A 80 -3.27 16.42 7.46
N LEU A 81 -4.31 16.74 8.24
CA LEU A 81 -5.54 17.36 7.75
C LEU A 81 -5.53 18.89 7.83
N PHE A 82 -4.72 19.46 8.73
CA PHE A 82 -4.66 20.88 9.02
C PHE A 82 -3.22 21.31 9.22
N ASP A 83 -2.83 22.43 8.62
CA ASP A 83 -1.45 22.95 8.68
C ASP A 83 -1.04 23.39 10.11
N ASP A 84 -2.00 23.68 10.97
CA ASP A 84 -1.81 24.24 12.31
C ASP A 84 -2.02 23.21 13.45
N VAL A 85 -2.21 21.93 13.13
CA VAL A 85 -2.46 20.87 14.11
C VAL A 85 -1.37 19.81 14.07
N ASP A 86 -0.54 19.76 15.11
CA ASP A 86 0.44 18.68 15.33
C ASP A 86 -0.05 17.72 16.41
N ILE A 87 -0.29 16.47 16.02
CA ILE A 87 -0.69 15.36 16.90
C ILE A 87 0.39 14.28 17.01
N SER A 88 1.61 14.52 16.55
CA SER A 88 2.70 13.53 16.54
C SER A 88 3.04 12.97 17.93
N ARG A 89 2.87 13.79 18.99
CA ARG A 89 3.16 13.44 20.39
C ARG A 89 1.91 13.34 21.28
N THR A 90 0.72 13.32 20.69
CA THR A 90 -0.54 13.33 21.44
C THR A 90 -0.99 11.90 21.77
N VAL A 91 -1.18 11.61 23.05
CA VAL A 91 -1.74 10.34 23.52
C VAL A 91 -3.26 10.43 23.47
N GLY A 92 -3.88 9.43 22.85
CA GLY A 92 -5.33 9.33 22.68
C GLY A 92 -5.68 8.20 21.71
N TRP A 93 -6.97 7.90 21.58
CA TRP A 93 -7.46 6.89 20.65
C TRP A 93 -7.74 7.53 19.29
N PHE A 94 -6.77 7.45 18.38
CA PHE A 94 -6.86 8.03 17.04
C PHE A 94 -7.26 7.02 15.95
N THR A 95 -7.29 5.72 16.26
CA THR A 95 -7.53 4.65 15.27
C THR A 95 -8.73 4.95 14.38
N THR A 96 -8.49 4.95 13.07
CA THR A 96 -9.53 5.02 12.06
C THR A 96 -9.89 3.61 11.61
N MET A 97 -11.17 3.35 11.40
CA MET A 97 -11.62 2.13 10.74
C MET A 97 -12.54 2.46 9.57
N PHE A 98 -12.29 1.87 8.41
CA PHE A 98 -13.07 2.11 7.21
C PHE A 98 -13.11 0.88 6.30
N PRO A 99 -14.22 0.62 5.62
CA PRO A 99 -14.33 -0.51 4.72
C PRO A 99 -13.67 -0.20 3.37
N VAL A 100 -13.00 -1.21 2.80
CA VAL A 100 -12.56 -1.22 1.39
C VAL A 100 -13.21 -2.40 0.68
N SER A 101 -13.63 -2.17 -0.57
CA SER A 101 -14.15 -3.20 -1.46
C SER A 101 -13.11 -3.42 -2.55
N LEU A 102 -12.39 -4.51 -2.46
CA LEU A 102 -11.29 -4.85 -3.34
C LEU A 102 -11.77 -5.86 -4.38
N HIS A 103 -11.38 -5.65 -5.64
CA HIS A 103 -11.74 -6.50 -6.77
C HIS A 103 -10.50 -6.82 -7.61
N TRP A 104 -10.43 -8.03 -8.14
CA TRP A 104 -9.38 -8.45 -9.05
C TRP A 104 -9.94 -9.41 -10.11
N SER A 105 -9.07 -9.89 -11.00
CA SER A 105 -9.47 -10.85 -12.02
C SER A 105 -8.94 -12.23 -11.68
N GLU A 106 -9.76 -13.25 -11.90
CA GLU A 106 -9.31 -14.63 -11.76
C GLU A 106 -8.16 -14.92 -12.74
N GLY A 107 -7.10 -15.57 -12.25
CA GLY A 107 -5.89 -15.84 -13.04
C GLY A 107 -4.91 -14.67 -13.16
N ASP A 108 -5.14 -13.54 -12.49
CA ASP A 108 -4.10 -12.51 -12.35
C ASP A 108 -2.84 -13.11 -11.69
N GLY A 109 -1.68 -12.94 -12.34
CA GLY A 109 -0.39 -13.23 -11.71
C GLY A 109 -0.08 -12.25 -10.56
N GLU A 110 0.93 -12.58 -9.75
CA GLU A 110 1.30 -11.88 -8.52
C GLU A 110 1.47 -10.37 -8.74
N GLY A 111 2.19 -9.97 -9.79
CA GLY A 111 2.42 -8.57 -10.13
C GLY A 111 1.14 -7.83 -10.56
N ALA A 112 0.26 -8.47 -11.34
CA ALA A 112 -0.97 -7.85 -11.81
C ALA A 112 -1.94 -7.60 -10.65
N LEU A 113 -2.09 -8.59 -9.76
CA LEU A 113 -2.91 -8.45 -8.57
C LEU A 113 -2.35 -7.35 -7.64
N LEU A 114 -1.05 -7.37 -7.35
CA LEU A 114 -0.43 -6.40 -6.46
C LEU A 114 -0.67 -4.96 -6.96
N LYS A 115 -0.51 -4.72 -8.28
CA LYS A 115 -0.82 -3.42 -8.90
C LYS A 115 -2.29 -3.04 -8.72
N LYS A 116 -3.23 -3.96 -8.97
CA LYS A 116 -4.69 -3.70 -8.81
C LYS A 116 -5.07 -3.37 -7.38
N ILE A 117 -4.54 -4.11 -6.41
CA ILE A 117 -4.83 -3.89 -4.99
C ILE A 117 -4.21 -2.57 -4.53
N LYS A 118 -2.93 -2.31 -4.87
CA LYS A 118 -2.26 -1.03 -4.61
C LYS A 118 -3.11 0.14 -5.11
N GLU A 119 -3.55 0.12 -6.37
CA GLU A 119 -4.33 1.21 -6.95
C GLU A 119 -5.66 1.44 -6.23
N GLN A 120 -6.39 0.37 -5.89
CA GLN A 120 -7.64 0.50 -5.13
C GLN A 120 -7.42 1.06 -3.72
N LEU A 121 -6.33 0.70 -3.06
CA LEU A 121 -5.96 1.27 -1.77
C LEU A 121 -5.55 2.74 -1.88
N ARG A 122 -4.90 3.15 -2.99
CA ARG A 122 -4.51 4.55 -3.23
C ARG A 122 -5.70 5.45 -3.58
N GLN A 123 -6.81 4.90 -4.07
CA GLN A 123 -8.05 5.65 -4.30
C GLN A 123 -8.75 6.06 -3.00
N VAL A 124 -8.35 5.52 -1.84
CA VAL A 124 -8.94 5.90 -0.56
C VAL A 124 -8.37 7.26 -0.12
N PRO A 125 -9.20 8.32 -0.05
CA PRO A 125 -8.75 9.65 0.35
C PRO A 125 -8.37 9.67 1.84
N ASN A 126 -7.28 10.37 2.15
CA ASN A 126 -6.80 10.62 3.52
C ASN A 126 -6.85 9.37 4.41
N LYS A 127 -6.41 8.23 3.87
CA LYS A 127 -6.39 6.92 4.56
C LYS A 127 -7.72 6.58 5.25
N GLY A 128 -8.84 7.00 4.66
CA GLY A 128 -10.19 6.61 5.08
C GLY A 128 -10.74 7.30 6.33
N ILE A 129 -10.03 8.28 6.91
CA ILE A 129 -10.48 9.01 8.11
C ILE A 129 -11.88 9.62 7.97
N GLY A 130 -12.20 10.10 6.76
CA GLY A 130 -13.50 10.69 6.44
C GLY A 130 -14.68 9.72 6.60
N TYR A 131 -14.45 8.41 6.51
CA TYR A 131 -15.53 7.42 6.66
C TYR A 131 -16.16 7.47 8.06
N GLY A 132 -15.34 7.43 9.11
CA GLY A 132 -15.82 7.47 10.49
C GLY A 132 -16.52 8.79 10.81
N ILE A 133 -15.98 9.91 10.31
CA ILE A 133 -16.58 11.24 10.44
C ILE A 133 -17.97 11.26 9.79
N LEU A 134 -18.08 10.82 8.54
CA LEU A 134 -19.34 10.84 7.80
C LEU A 134 -20.37 9.84 8.36
N ARG A 135 -19.95 8.65 8.78
CA ARG A 135 -20.83 7.61 9.29
C ARG A 135 -21.32 7.89 10.70
N TYR A 136 -20.43 8.26 11.62
CA TYR A 136 -20.75 8.32 13.05
C TYR A 136 -21.02 9.75 13.54
N LEU A 137 -20.30 10.75 13.02
CA LEU A 137 -20.49 12.15 13.46
C LEU A 137 -21.56 12.87 12.64
N GLN A 138 -21.54 12.71 11.31
CA GLN A 138 -22.51 13.33 10.41
C GLN A 138 -23.74 12.44 10.13
N GLN A 139 -23.68 11.15 10.51
CA GLN A 139 -24.78 10.19 10.31
C GLN A 139 -25.33 10.21 8.87
N SER A 140 -24.41 10.26 7.90
CA SER A 140 -24.77 10.27 6.48
C SER A 140 -25.57 9.02 6.12
N HIS A 141 -26.77 9.22 5.56
CA HIS A 141 -27.73 8.14 5.29
C HIS A 141 -27.17 7.10 4.31
N SER A 142 -26.22 7.49 3.45
CA SER A 142 -25.56 6.59 2.51
C SER A 142 -24.52 5.64 3.14
N LEU A 143 -24.17 5.86 4.41
CA LEU A 143 -23.11 5.13 5.12
C LEU A 143 -23.58 4.43 6.41
N VAL A 144 -24.58 4.96 7.11
CA VAL A 144 -25.04 4.41 8.40
C VAL A 144 -25.50 2.96 8.25
N ASP A 145 -26.28 2.68 7.21
CA ASP A 145 -26.84 1.34 6.92
C ASP A 145 -25.85 0.41 6.22
N ARG A 146 -24.60 0.84 6.00
CA ARG A 146 -23.63 -0.05 5.37
C ARG A 146 -23.25 -1.19 6.30
N PRO A 147 -23.25 -2.43 5.78
CA PRO A 147 -22.84 -3.59 6.57
C PRO A 147 -21.37 -3.47 6.98
N THR A 148 -21.08 -3.97 8.19
CA THR A 148 -19.72 -4.11 8.68
C THR A 148 -19.05 -5.30 7.99
N PRO A 149 -17.82 -5.14 7.46
CA PRO A 149 -17.09 -6.26 6.87
C PRO A 149 -16.88 -7.42 7.85
N ALA A 150 -16.88 -8.66 7.35
CA ALA A 150 -16.67 -9.84 8.19
C ALA A 150 -15.21 -10.02 8.64
N ILE A 151 -14.26 -9.36 7.95
CA ILE A 151 -12.83 -9.41 8.24
C ILE A 151 -12.36 -8.00 8.63
N SER A 152 -11.60 -7.89 9.71
CA SER A 152 -10.76 -6.71 10.00
C SER A 152 -9.29 -7.01 9.72
N PHE A 153 -8.56 -5.99 9.29
CA PHE A 153 -7.11 -6.07 9.13
C PHE A 153 -6.42 -4.82 9.69
N ASN A 154 -5.43 -5.04 10.55
CA ASN A 154 -4.62 -4.00 11.16
C ASN A 154 -3.13 -4.35 11.09
N TYR A 155 -2.30 -3.43 10.61
CA TYR A 155 -0.85 -3.55 10.67
C TYR A 155 -0.27 -2.53 11.66
N LEU A 156 0.24 -3.04 12.77
CA LEU A 156 0.71 -2.26 13.92
C LEU A 156 2.10 -1.64 13.73
N GLY A 157 2.84 -2.05 12.69
CA GLY A 157 4.20 -1.56 12.43
C GLY A 157 5.31 -2.42 13.02
N GLN A 158 6.47 -1.79 13.22
CA GLN A 158 7.69 -2.43 13.71
C GLN A 158 7.94 -2.04 15.16
N PHE A 159 7.90 -2.99 16.08
CA PHE A 159 8.12 -2.73 17.51
C PHE A 159 9.60 -2.78 17.91
N ASP A 160 10.47 -3.39 17.09
CA ASP A 160 11.90 -3.53 17.37
C ASP A 160 12.63 -2.20 17.57
N GLN A 161 12.15 -1.12 16.95
CA GLN A 161 12.73 0.22 17.12
C GLN A 161 12.35 0.86 18.46
N THR A 162 11.27 0.39 19.08
CA THR A 162 10.74 0.94 20.34
C THR A 162 11.27 0.15 21.55
N LEU A 163 11.53 -1.14 21.35
CA LEU A 163 12.00 -2.08 22.37
C LEU A 163 13.48 -2.39 22.12
N SER A 164 14.37 -1.40 22.26
CA SER A 164 15.80 -1.65 22.10
C SER A 164 16.30 -2.58 23.21
N ALA A 165 17.21 -3.50 22.87
CA ALA A 165 17.81 -4.42 23.84
C ALA A 165 18.63 -3.71 24.94
N GLU A 166 18.91 -2.41 24.76
CA GLU A 166 19.60 -1.54 25.72
C GLU A 166 18.64 -0.82 26.70
N SER A 167 17.33 -1.08 26.61
CA SER A 167 16.33 -0.52 27.53
C SER A 167 16.39 -1.20 28.91
N ASP A 168 16.29 -0.40 29.98
CA ASP A 168 16.14 -0.88 31.37
C ASP A 168 14.84 -1.67 31.59
N PHE A 169 13.87 -1.53 30.67
CA PHE A 169 12.60 -2.25 30.68
C PHE A 169 12.50 -3.20 29.49
N GLN A 170 11.93 -4.39 29.74
CA GLN A 170 11.61 -5.39 28.73
C GLN A 170 10.13 -5.78 28.81
N LEU A 171 9.61 -6.33 27.71
CA LEU A 171 8.26 -6.91 27.71
C LEU A 171 8.20 -8.10 28.69
N ALA A 172 7.23 -8.08 29.58
CA ALA A 172 6.97 -9.21 30.46
C ALA A 172 6.40 -10.39 29.65
N SER A 173 6.83 -11.61 30.00
CA SER A 173 6.33 -12.84 29.36
C SER A 173 4.97 -13.30 29.90
N GLU A 174 4.53 -12.71 31.01
CA GLU A 174 3.25 -13.02 31.65
C GLU A 174 2.08 -12.29 30.96
N SER A 175 0.89 -12.88 31.07
CA SER A 175 -0.33 -12.29 30.52
C SER A 175 -0.76 -11.06 31.33
N ALA A 176 -1.20 -10.00 30.64
CA ALA A 176 -1.83 -8.84 31.26
C ALA A 176 -3.25 -9.12 31.80
N GLY A 177 -3.81 -10.31 31.52
CA GLY A 177 -5.18 -10.69 31.89
C GLY A 177 -6.20 -10.36 30.79
N ALA A 178 -7.48 -10.46 31.13
CA ALA A 178 -8.57 -10.20 30.18
C ALA A 178 -8.83 -8.69 30.04
N GLU A 179 -8.69 -8.17 28.81
CA GLU A 179 -8.89 -6.75 28.50
C GLU A 179 -10.36 -6.40 28.19
N SER A 180 -11.23 -7.40 28.09
CA SER A 180 -12.62 -7.25 27.64
C SER A 180 -13.56 -8.25 28.31
N ASN A 181 -14.85 -7.91 28.35
CA ASN A 181 -15.89 -8.79 28.86
C ASN A 181 -16.07 -10.02 27.94
N SER A 182 -15.96 -11.23 28.50
CA SER A 182 -16.09 -12.48 27.75
C SER A 182 -17.45 -12.67 27.07
N GLN A 183 -18.51 -12.05 27.60
CA GLN A 183 -19.85 -12.08 27.01
C GLN A 183 -20.06 -11.00 25.94
N GLY A 184 -19.07 -10.12 25.73
CA GLY A 184 -19.10 -9.13 24.65
C GLY A 184 -19.19 -9.83 23.30
N ARG A 185 -19.88 -9.19 22.34
CA ARG A 185 -19.93 -9.66 20.96
C ARG A 185 -18.71 -9.18 20.20
N ARG A 186 -18.11 -10.07 19.44
CA ARG A 186 -17.08 -9.72 18.47
C ARG A 186 -17.71 -9.08 17.25
N GLN A 187 -17.09 -8.02 16.76
CA GLN A 187 -17.59 -7.24 15.64
C GLN A 187 -17.35 -7.95 14.30
N HIS A 188 -16.22 -8.63 14.16
CA HIS A 188 -15.78 -9.32 12.96
C HIS A 188 -15.73 -10.84 13.20
N LEU A 189 -15.86 -11.63 12.14
CA LEU A 189 -15.66 -13.07 12.20
C LEU A 189 -14.18 -13.41 12.32
N LEU A 190 -13.34 -12.69 11.57
CA LEU A 190 -11.89 -12.81 11.59
C LEU A 190 -11.27 -11.43 11.85
N ASP A 191 -10.43 -11.35 12.87
CA ASP A 191 -9.60 -10.18 13.15
C ASP A 191 -8.15 -10.54 12.87
N ILE A 192 -7.55 -9.88 11.87
CA ILE A 192 -6.19 -10.18 11.41
C ILE A 192 -5.28 -9.00 11.77
N SER A 193 -4.31 -9.23 12.65
CA SER A 193 -3.35 -8.21 13.06
C SER A 193 -1.93 -8.61 12.70
N GLY A 194 -1.16 -7.67 12.14
CA GLY A 194 0.24 -7.86 11.79
C GLY A 194 1.19 -6.94 12.56
N SER A 195 2.34 -7.45 12.97
CA SER A 195 3.41 -6.65 13.58
C SER A 195 4.78 -7.26 13.27
N ILE A 196 5.83 -6.46 13.40
CA ILE A 196 7.20 -6.95 13.27
C ILE A 196 7.90 -6.89 14.62
N VAL A 197 8.34 -8.06 15.09
CA VAL A 197 9.01 -8.26 16.37
C VAL A 197 10.14 -9.27 16.18
N GLY A 198 11.33 -8.96 16.67
CA GLY A 198 12.54 -9.76 16.50
C GLY A 198 12.94 -9.92 15.03
N GLY A 199 12.70 -8.89 14.20
CA GLY A 199 12.96 -8.91 12.76
C GLY A 199 12.04 -9.84 11.95
N GLN A 200 10.97 -10.36 12.54
CA GLN A 200 10.02 -11.27 11.89
C GLN A 200 8.64 -10.63 11.83
N LEU A 201 7.98 -10.74 10.67
CA LEU A 201 6.55 -10.43 10.55
C LEU A 201 5.75 -11.55 11.24
N HIS A 202 4.96 -11.18 12.23
CA HIS A 202 3.97 -12.02 12.89
C HIS A 202 2.57 -11.60 12.45
N LEU A 203 1.74 -12.57 12.07
CA LEU A 203 0.35 -12.38 11.71
C LEU A 203 -0.53 -13.22 12.63
N SER A 204 -1.36 -12.56 13.41
CA SER A 204 -2.30 -13.19 14.33
C SER A 204 -3.71 -13.13 13.74
N TRP A 205 -4.33 -14.31 13.66
CA TRP A 205 -5.69 -14.52 13.19
C TRP A 205 -6.55 -14.87 14.39
N THR A 206 -7.34 -13.91 14.84
CA THR A 206 -8.25 -14.09 15.96
C THR A 206 -9.64 -14.41 15.41
N TYR A 207 -10.27 -15.48 15.88
CA TYR A 207 -11.55 -16.00 15.38
C TYR A 207 -12.36 -16.63 16.52
N SER A 208 -13.64 -16.93 16.29
CA SER A 208 -14.46 -17.62 17.28
C SER A 208 -14.40 -19.13 17.11
N SER A 209 -13.96 -19.85 18.14
CA SER A 209 -13.97 -21.32 18.18
C SER A 209 -15.37 -21.93 18.13
N ASN A 210 -16.42 -21.11 18.33
CA ASN A 210 -17.81 -21.52 18.12
C ASN A 210 -18.21 -21.54 16.62
N LEU A 211 -17.43 -20.88 15.76
CA LEU A 211 -17.76 -20.68 14.35
C LEU A 211 -16.76 -21.35 13.40
N HIS A 212 -15.49 -21.40 13.79
CA HIS A 212 -14.42 -22.00 12.99
C HIS A 212 -13.62 -23.00 13.80
N GLN A 213 -13.18 -24.06 13.14
CA GLN A 213 -12.22 -25.01 13.69
C GLN A 213 -10.80 -24.44 13.57
N PRO A 214 -9.90 -24.73 14.53
CA PRO A 214 -8.50 -24.29 14.46
C PRO A 214 -7.81 -24.66 13.15
N GLU A 215 -8.05 -25.87 12.63
CA GLU A 215 -7.43 -26.37 11.41
C GLU A 215 -7.83 -25.56 10.16
N THR A 216 -9.05 -25.01 10.14
CA THR A 216 -9.50 -24.14 9.06
C THR A 216 -8.71 -22.83 9.07
N ILE A 217 -8.54 -22.22 10.25
CA ILE A 217 -7.83 -20.95 10.39
C ILE A 217 -6.32 -21.12 10.21
N GLU A 218 -5.74 -22.21 10.73
CA GLU A 218 -4.34 -22.57 10.50
C GLU A 218 -4.05 -22.72 9.01
N ARG A 219 -4.91 -23.41 8.25
CA ARG A 219 -4.75 -23.54 6.80
C ARG A 219 -4.77 -22.19 6.10
N LEU A 220 -5.67 -21.28 6.49
CA LEU A 220 -5.74 -19.92 5.92
C LEU A 220 -4.50 -19.09 6.27
N ALA A 221 -4.06 -19.13 7.53
CA ALA A 221 -2.91 -18.38 8.00
C ALA A 221 -1.62 -18.83 7.28
N HIS A 222 -1.39 -20.15 7.16
CA HIS A 222 -0.26 -20.68 6.40
C HIS A 222 -0.38 -20.36 4.90
N ARG A 223 -1.58 -20.43 4.32
CA ARG A 223 -1.79 -20.07 2.93
C ARG A 223 -1.47 -18.60 2.66
N LEU A 224 -1.77 -17.71 3.59
CA LEU A 224 -1.36 -16.31 3.47
C LEU A 224 0.16 -16.18 3.48
N LEU A 225 0.89 -16.89 4.36
CA LEU A 225 2.36 -16.89 4.33
C LEU A 225 2.93 -17.42 3.02
N GLU A 226 2.34 -18.47 2.45
CA GLU A 226 2.72 -18.99 1.13
C GLU A 226 2.53 -17.91 0.05
N ARG A 227 1.41 -17.19 0.06
CA ARG A 227 1.15 -16.08 -0.88
C ARG A 227 2.08 -14.89 -0.70
N LEU A 228 2.44 -14.56 0.54
CA LEU A 228 3.46 -13.55 0.81
C LEU A 228 4.82 -13.97 0.27
N THR A 229 5.23 -15.22 0.54
CA THR A 229 6.51 -15.76 0.07
C THR A 229 6.56 -15.77 -1.45
N ALA A 230 5.50 -16.22 -2.13
CA ALA A 230 5.39 -16.18 -3.59
C ALA A 230 5.47 -14.75 -4.14
N THR A 231 4.85 -13.78 -3.47
CA THR A 231 4.93 -12.37 -3.88
C THR A 231 6.35 -11.80 -3.71
N ILE A 232 7.03 -12.17 -2.62
CA ILE A 232 8.43 -11.80 -2.38
C ILE A 232 9.31 -12.40 -3.47
N ASP A 233 9.20 -13.71 -3.74
CA ASP A 233 9.98 -14.42 -4.75
C ASP A 233 9.76 -13.84 -6.15
N HIS A 234 8.51 -13.56 -6.52
CA HIS A 234 8.15 -12.86 -7.75
C HIS A 234 8.87 -11.53 -7.88
N CYS A 235 8.91 -10.71 -6.81
CA CYS A 235 9.62 -9.43 -6.83
C CYS A 235 11.14 -9.57 -7.05
N MET A 236 11.71 -10.76 -6.86
CA MET A 236 13.13 -11.02 -7.11
C MET A 236 13.43 -11.38 -8.56
N GLU A 237 12.40 -11.69 -9.36
CA GLU A 237 12.58 -12.00 -10.77
C GLU A 237 13.04 -10.76 -11.57
N PRO A 238 13.91 -10.93 -12.58
CA PRO A 238 14.34 -9.82 -13.45
C PRO A 238 13.17 -9.19 -14.22
N THR A 239 12.17 -9.99 -14.55
CA THR A 239 10.95 -9.58 -15.26
C THR A 239 9.95 -8.85 -14.37
N ALA A 240 10.09 -8.92 -13.04
CA ALA A 240 9.15 -8.28 -12.14
C ALA A 240 9.34 -6.76 -12.09
N GLY A 241 8.28 -6.09 -11.66
CA GLY A 241 8.22 -4.64 -11.55
C GLY A 241 7.28 -4.04 -12.58
N GLY A 242 7.14 -2.73 -12.46
CA GLY A 242 6.22 -1.96 -13.26
C GLY A 242 5.52 -0.93 -12.38
N TYR A 243 4.98 0.06 -13.06
CA TYR A 243 4.36 1.20 -12.43
C TYR A 243 2.85 1.08 -12.44
N THR A 244 2.25 1.87 -11.57
CA THR A 244 0.81 2.09 -11.46
C THR A 244 0.51 3.59 -11.60
N PRO A 245 -0.67 4.00 -12.06
CA PRO A 245 -1.03 5.40 -12.21
C PRO A 245 -0.76 6.26 -10.96
N SER A 246 -0.97 5.74 -9.76
CA SER A 246 -0.68 6.46 -8.51
C SER A 246 0.81 6.79 -8.28
N ASP A 247 1.73 6.17 -9.04
CA ASP A 247 3.16 6.52 -9.01
C ASP A 247 3.45 7.83 -9.74
N PHE A 248 2.57 8.26 -10.64
CA PHE A 248 2.71 9.47 -11.46
C PHE A 248 1.41 10.30 -11.43
N PRO A 249 1.00 10.80 -10.24
CA PRO A 249 -0.32 11.39 -10.04
C PRO A 249 -0.60 12.61 -10.93
N LEU A 250 0.45 13.35 -11.31
CA LEU A 250 0.33 14.52 -12.19
C LEU A 250 0.13 14.16 -13.66
N ALA A 251 0.52 12.95 -14.08
CA ALA A 251 0.41 12.51 -15.48
C ALA A 251 -1.04 12.17 -15.88
N GLN A 252 -1.89 11.80 -14.91
CA GLN A 252 -3.30 11.42 -15.13
C GLN A 252 -3.48 10.32 -16.19
N LEU A 253 -2.55 9.35 -16.22
CA LEU A 253 -2.55 8.25 -17.20
C LEU A 253 -3.39 7.06 -16.72
N SER A 254 -4.06 6.38 -17.64
CA SER A 254 -4.56 5.03 -17.40
C SER A 254 -3.40 4.02 -17.34
N GLN A 255 -3.64 2.85 -16.73
CA GLN A 255 -2.62 1.77 -16.70
C GLN A 255 -2.17 1.37 -18.11
N LEU A 256 -3.09 1.34 -19.09
CA LEU A 256 -2.79 0.99 -20.47
C LEU A 256 -1.88 2.03 -21.15
N GLU A 257 -2.11 3.32 -20.91
CA GLU A 257 -1.26 4.39 -21.46
C GLU A 257 0.11 4.39 -20.79
N LEU A 258 0.15 4.19 -19.47
CA LEU A 258 1.39 4.08 -18.72
C LEU A 258 2.26 2.93 -19.23
N ASP A 259 1.67 1.74 -19.39
CA ASP A 259 2.37 0.55 -19.89
C ASP A 259 2.93 0.77 -21.31
N ARG A 260 2.28 1.59 -22.15
CA ARG A 260 2.77 1.99 -23.48
C ARG A 260 3.93 2.99 -23.41
N ILE A 261 3.89 3.94 -22.49
CA ILE A 261 4.91 4.99 -22.37
C ILE A 261 6.24 4.41 -21.86
N VAL A 262 6.17 3.49 -20.90
CA VAL A 262 7.36 2.93 -20.29
C VAL A 262 8.01 1.82 -21.12
N ASP A 263 7.34 1.31 -22.16
CA ASP A 263 7.83 0.40 -23.23
C ASP A 263 9.01 -0.52 -22.82
N ASN A 264 8.80 -1.33 -21.79
CA ASN A 264 9.71 -2.31 -21.15
C ASN A 264 10.63 -1.80 -20.02
N ASP A 265 10.78 -0.50 -19.81
CA ASP A 265 11.39 0.02 -18.59
C ASP A 265 10.44 -0.09 -17.40
N ARG A 266 10.74 -1.02 -16.50
CA ARG A 266 9.90 -1.34 -15.33
C ARG A 266 10.42 -0.72 -14.03
N ARG A 267 11.60 -0.08 -14.04
CA ARG A 267 12.30 0.32 -12.78
C ARG A 267 13.10 1.63 -12.84
N SER A 268 13.39 2.19 -14.02
CA SER A 268 14.29 3.35 -14.16
C SER A 268 13.58 4.71 -14.28
N VAL A 269 12.35 4.76 -14.80
CA VAL A 269 11.50 5.96 -14.79
C VAL A 269 11.34 6.50 -13.37
N VAL A 270 11.78 7.74 -13.14
CA VAL A 270 11.65 8.44 -11.86
C VAL A 270 10.26 9.06 -11.74
N ASP A 271 9.86 9.86 -12.74
CA ASP A 271 8.59 10.59 -12.76
C ASP A 271 8.10 10.82 -14.21
N ILE A 272 6.81 11.11 -14.38
CA ILE A 272 6.16 11.43 -15.65
C ILE A 272 5.30 12.68 -15.44
N TYR A 273 5.53 13.69 -16.27
CA TYR A 273 4.81 14.96 -16.21
C TYR A 273 4.07 15.24 -17.52
N PRO A 274 2.85 15.81 -17.45
CA PRO A 274 2.22 16.35 -18.64
C PRO A 274 3.02 17.56 -19.13
N LEU A 275 3.02 17.79 -20.45
CA LEU A 275 3.61 18.99 -21.03
C LEU A 275 2.91 20.24 -20.48
N SER A 276 3.69 21.24 -20.06
CA SER A 276 3.17 22.56 -19.74
C SER A 276 2.55 23.23 -20.98
N PRO A 277 1.67 24.23 -20.84
CA PRO A 277 1.08 24.93 -21.99
C PRO A 277 2.11 25.44 -23.00
N MET A 278 3.27 25.93 -22.53
CA MET A 278 4.35 26.35 -23.42
C MET A 278 4.97 25.17 -24.17
N GLN A 279 5.25 24.06 -23.49
CA GLN A 279 5.81 22.86 -24.12
C GLN A 279 4.85 22.23 -25.13
N GLN A 280 3.53 22.30 -24.88
CA GLN A 280 2.51 21.87 -25.85
C GLN A 280 2.57 22.74 -27.12
N GLY A 281 2.68 24.06 -26.98
CA GLY A 281 2.87 24.98 -28.10
C GLY A 281 4.16 24.69 -28.88
N MET A 282 5.28 24.51 -28.17
CA MET A 282 6.56 24.14 -28.77
C MET A 282 6.46 22.85 -29.59
N LEU A 283 5.84 21.81 -29.03
CA LEU A 283 5.63 20.54 -29.73
C LEU A 283 4.75 20.72 -30.96
N PHE A 284 3.63 21.44 -30.84
CA PHE A 284 2.72 21.71 -31.96
C PHE A 284 3.44 22.40 -33.12
N HIS A 285 4.18 23.48 -32.84
CA HIS A 285 4.90 24.21 -33.89
C HIS A 285 6.05 23.39 -34.49
N SER A 286 6.74 22.59 -33.69
CA SER A 286 7.81 21.69 -34.16
C SER A 286 7.27 20.61 -35.10
N LEU A 287 6.06 20.10 -34.83
CA LEU A 287 5.40 19.11 -35.69
C LEU A 287 4.75 19.74 -36.93
N TYR A 288 4.18 20.94 -36.80
CA TYR A 288 3.45 21.63 -37.88
C TYR A 288 4.40 22.29 -38.89
N ALA A 289 5.50 22.89 -38.42
CA ALA A 289 6.47 23.58 -39.26
C ALA A 289 7.91 23.32 -38.75
N PRO A 290 8.48 22.13 -39.01
CA PRO A 290 9.76 21.69 -38.46
C PRO A 290 10.94 22.63 -38.79
N GLU A 291 10.91 23.29 -39.95
CA GLU A 291 11.97 24.21 -40.39
C GLU A 291 11.80 25.65 -39.91
N SER A 292 10.73 25.97 -39.17
CA SER A 292 10.41 27.35 -38.80
C SER A 292 11.37 27.97 -37.79
N GLY A 293 12.05 27.15 -36.97
CA GLY A 293 12.99 27.62 -35.96
C GLY A 293 12.40 28.53 -34.87
N VAL A 294 11.06 28.60 -34.75
CA VAL A 294 10.33 29.58 -33.91
C VAL A 294 10.72 29.54 -32.42
N TYR A 295 11.25 28.41 -31.95
CA TYR A 295 11.72 28.23 -30.56
C TYR A 295 13.23 28.03 -30.45
N VAL A 296 13.99 28.34 -31.51
CA VAL A 296 15.45 28.35 -31.48
C VAL A 296 15.91 29.76 -31.13
N GLU A 297 16.36 29.96 -29.89
CA GLU A 297 17.00 31.19 -29.49
C GLU A 297 18.51 31.10 -29.72
N LEU A 298 19.04 32.01 -30.54
CA LEU A 298 20.48 32.19 -30.71
C LEU A 298 20.92 33.41 -29.92
N VAL A 299 21.70 33.20 -28.86
CA VAL A 299 22.36 34.29 -28.15
C VAL A 299 23.77 34.48 -28.72
N GLN A 300 24.01 35.63 -29.36
CA GLN A 300 25.32 36.04 -29.81
C GLN A 300 25.89 37.09 -28.86
N CYS A 301 27.03 36.79 -28.23
CA CYS A 301 27.75 37.71 -27.37
C CYS A 301 29.11 38.06 -27.99
N THR A 302 29.43 39.36 -28.04
CA THR A 302 30.76 39.84 -28.42
C THR A 302 31.56 40.13 -27.15
N LEU A 303 32.67 39.42 -26.96
CA LEU A 303 33.60 39.66 -25.85
C LEU A 303 34.68 40.65 -26.30
N GLN A 304 34.94 41.68 -25.48
CA GLN A 304 35.98 42.67 -25.73
C GLN A 304 37.03 42.65 -24.61
N GLY A 305 38.30 42.45 -24.97
CA GLY A 305 39.43 42.42 -24.04
C GLY A 305 40.57 41.52 -24.53
N ASN A 306 41.64 41.39 -23.72
CA ASN A 306 42.75 40.46 -23.99
C ASN A 306 42.31 39.02 -23.70
N LEU A 307 41.56 38.42 -24.62
CA LEU A 307 41.10 37.05 -24.52
C LEU A 307 42.23 36.08 -24.91
N ASN A 308 42.59 35.18 -24.01
CA ASN A 308 43.43 34.04 -24.36
C ASN A 308 42.56 32.96 -25.02
N ILE A 309 42.64 32.86 -26.35
CA ILE A 309 41.80 31.99 -27.17
C ILE A 309 42.00 30.51 -26.80
N ASP A 310 43.24 30.08 -26.53
CA ASP A 310 43.54 28.68 -26.21
C ASP A 310 42.93 28.25 -24.88
N VAL A 311 42.90 29.15 -23.90
CA VAL A 311 42.23 28.91 -22.60
C VAL A 311 40.71 28.96 -22.75
N PHE A 312 40.19 29.90 -23.55
CA PHE A 312 38.75 30.03 -23.80
C PHE A 312 38.16 28.81 -24.51
N CYS A 313 38.81 28.28 -25.54
CA CYS A 313 38.38 27.06 -26.22
C CYS A 313 38.41 25.83 -25.30
N LYS A 314 39.41 25.73 -24.41
CA LYS A 314 39.47 24.65 -23.40
C LYS A 314 38.33 24.75 -22.37
N LEU A 315 37.97 25.97 -21.95
CA LEU A 315 36.83 26.22 -21.06
C LEU A 315 35.48 25.96 -21.73
N GLY A 316 35.33 26.31 -23.02
CA GLY A 316 34.11 26.07 -23.79
C GLY A 316 33.74 24.59 -23.83
N ASN A 317 34.73 23.71 -24.06
CA ASN A 317 34.53 22.26 -24.02
C ASN A 317 34.16 21.73 -22.62
N TRP A 318 34.43 22.49 -21.55
CA TRP A 318 34.11 22.11 -20.18
C TRP A 318 32.73 22.61 -19.73
N VAL A 319 32.29 23.78 -20.22
CA VAL A 319 31.04 24.44 -19.82
C VAL A 319 29.85 24.05 -20.69
N ILE A 320 30.04 23.84 -21.99
CA ILE A 320 28.93 23.57 -22.92
C ILE A 320 28.56 22.08 -22.93
N GLY A 321 29.39 21.22 -22.33
CA GLY A 321 29.23 19.77 -22.43
C GLY A 321 29.54 19.32 -23.86
N SER A 322 30.33 18.26 -23.99
CA SER A 322 30.58 17.62 -25.28
C SER A 322 29.26 17.26 -25.94
N LEU A 323 28.90 17.96 -27.02
CA LEU A 323 27.97 17.45 -28.03
C LEU A 323 28.63 16.30 -28.80
#